data_AF-A0AAD6JAA6-F1
#
_entry.id   AF-A0AAD6JAA6-F1
#
_cell.length_a   1.000
_cell.length_b   1.000
_cell.length_c   1.000
_cell.angle_alpha   90.00
_cell.angle_beta   90.00
_cell.angle_gamma   90.00
#
_symmetry.space_group_name_H-M   'P 1'
#
loop_
_entity.id
_entity.type
_entity.pdbx_description
1 polymer ?
#
loop_
_entity_poly.entity_id
_entity_poly.type
_entity_poly.pdbx_seq_one_letter_code
_entity_poly.pdbx_strand_id
1 'polypeptide(L)'
;MGAIKGAMVDGILTCMWVFSVPLLGVFSSIVAAYVGVEAMSIAGLFITINVAALFMLTFSLIGAAFGGASFNPATTITLYTAGLKPDASLMSMALRFPVQAAGGVVGAMAITEVMPKQHRYVLRGGPSLKVDLHTGAIAEGVLTFFICLALHFVLLKGPRNIVLKVWLLAVATVGLIMAGGAALAALISKFLLQAPPIKDKKA
;
A
#
# COMPACT_ATOMS: atom_id res chain seq x y z
N MET A 1 10.95 18.08 -14.33
CA MET A 1 12.11 17.25 -13.94
C MET A 1 12.47 16.34 -15.11
N GLY A 2 13.76 16.11 -15.41
CA GLY A 2 14.15 15.19 -16.50
C GLY A 2 13.70 13.75 -16.23
N ALA A 3 13.47 12.96 -17.29
CA ALA A 3 12.89 11.61 -17.19
C ALA A 3 13.69 10.67 -16.28
N ILE A 4 15.03 10.68 -16.37
CA ILE A 4 15.92 9.85 -15.54
C ILE A 4 15.80 10.23 -14.07
N LYS A 5 15.92 11.53 -13.75
CA LYS A 5 15.76 12.04 -12.38
C LYS A 5 14.36 11.71 -11.84
N GLY A 6 13.33 11.81 -12.67
CA GLY A 6 11.97 11.35 -12.39
C GLY A 6 11.89 9.90 -11.95
N ALA A 7 12.48 9.01 -12.73
CA ALA A 7 12.52 7.57 -12.44
C ALA A 7 13.30 7.24 -11.17
N MET A 8 14.45 7.87 -10.94
CA MET A 8 15.23 7.64 -9.72
C MET A 8 14.44 8.00 -8.46
N VAL A 9 13.78 9.17 -8.47
CA VAL A 9 13.04 9.63 -7.30
C VAL A 9 11.79 8.78 -7.06
N ASP A 10 11.11 8.31 -8.11
CA ASP A 10 10.06 7.31 -7.98
C ASP A 10 10.58 6.02 -7.35
N GLY A 11 11.73 5.51 -7.80
CA GLY A 11 12.35 4.30 -7.23
C GLY A 11 12.70 4.44 -5.75
N ILE A 12 13.27 5.58 -5.35
CA ILE A 12 13.55 5.88 -3.93
C ILE A 12 12.26 5.91 -3.13
N LEU A 13 11.22 6.57 -3.65
CA LEU A 13 9.94 6.67 -2.95
C LEU A 13 9.24 5.29 -2.85
N THR A 14 9.33 4.45 -3.89
CA THR A 14 8.85 3.05 -3.84
C THR A 14 9.64 2.23 -2.84
N CYS A 15 10.97 2.37 -2.77
CA CYS A 15 11.79 1.70 -1.77
C CYS A 15 11.37 2.07 -0.35
N MET A 16 11.22 3.36 -0.07
CA MET A 16 10.76 3.85 1.22
C MET A 16 9.35 3.33 1.56
N TRP A 17 8.45 3.30 0.58
CA TRP A 17 7.08 2.79 0.75
C TRP A 17 7.10 1.30 1.10
N VAL A 18 7.73 0.46 0.27
CA VAL A 18 7.77 -0.99 0.47
C VAL A 18 8.47 -1.36 1.78
N PHE A 19 9.54 -0.64 2.15
CA PHE A 19 10.18 -0.80 3.46
C PHE A 19 9.21 -0.53 4.62
N SER A 20 8.34 0.47 4.48
CA SER A 20 7.48 0.95 5.56
C SER A 20 6.14 0.21 5.66
N VAL A 21 5.59 -0.30 4.56
CA VAL A 21 4.26 -0.95 4.52
C VAL A 21 4.06 -2.05 5.58
N PRO A 22 5.02 -2.95 5.86
CA PRO A 22 4.85 -3.96 6.92
C PRO A 22 4.65 -3.36 8.32
N LEU A 23 5.10 -2.12 8.54
CA LEU A 23 4.93 -1.42 9.81
C LEU A 23 3.49 -0.95 10.03
N LEU A 24 2.66 -0.89 8.98
CA LEU A 24 1.24 -0.56 9.11
C LEU A 24 0.51 -1.56 10.01
N GLY A 25 0.71 -2.86 9.77
CA GLY A 25 0.12 -3.92 10.60
C GLY A 25 0.66 -3.92 12.03
N VAL A 26 1.97 -3.66 12.18
CA VAL A 26 2.62 -3.53 13.50
C VAL A 26 2.02 -2.37 14.29
N PHE A 27 2.02 -1.17 13.74
CA PHE A 27 1.51 0.02 14.42
C PHE A 27 0.01 -0.08 14.70
N SER A 28 -0.77 -0.60 13.76
CA SER A 28 -2.20 -0.83 13.97
C SER A 28 -2.45 -1.81 15.12
N SER A 29 -1.67 -2.89 15.19
CA SER A 29 -1.76 -3.87 16.28
C SER A 29 -1.37 -3.28 17.64
N ILE A 30 -0.30 -2.46 17.68
CA ILE A 30 0.14 -1.78 18.90
C ILE A 30 -0.94 -0.81 19.40
N VAL A 31 -1.51 -0.01 18.51
CA VAL A 31 -2.57 0.95 18.85
C VAL A 31 -3.84 0.21 19.31
N ALA A 32 -4.24 -0.85 18.61
CA ALA A 32 -5.40 -1.65 19.00
C ALA A 32 -5.22 -2.29 20.39
N ALA A 33 -4.04 -2.84 20.68
CA ALA A 33 -3.71 -3.40 21.99
C ALA A 33 -3.71 -2.32 23.09
N TYR A 34 -3.17 -1.15 22.81
CA TYR A 34 -3.16 -0.03 23.76
C TYR A 34 -4.57 0.47 24.11
N VAL A 35 -5.47 0.49 23.14
CA VAL A 35 -6.87 0.91 23.33
C VAL A 35 -7.74 -0.24 23.88
N GLY A 36 -7.25 -1.48 23.87
CA GLY A 36 -7.97 -2.65 24.38
C GLY A 36 -9.01 -3.20 23.40
N VAL A 37 -8.79 -3.07 22.09
CA VAL A 37 -9.71 -3.53 21.04
C VAL A 37 -9.09 -4.63 20.19
N GLU A 38 -9.93 -5.58 19.76
CA GLU A 38 -9.49 -6.64 18.86
C GLU A 38 -9.10 -6.07 17.48
N ALA A 39 -7.99 -6.54 16.92
CA ALA A 39 -7.45 -6.04 15.65
C ALA A 39 -8.42 -6.21 14.46
N MET A 40 -9.24 -7.26 14.46
CA MET A 40 -10.22 -7.56 13.40
C MET A 40 -11.62 -6.99 13.69
N SER A 41 -11.81 -6.26 14.79
CA SER A 41 -13.06 -5.56 15.08
C SER A 41 -13.24 -4.32 14.20
N ILE A 42 -14.46 -3.79 14.09
CA ILE A 42 -14.74 -2.52 13.38
C ILE A 42 -13.83 -1.40 13.89
N ALA A 43 -13.58 -1.33 15.20
CA ALA A 43 -12.66 -0.37 15.79
C ALA A 43 -11.20 -0.61 15.38
N GLY A 44 -10.75 -1.88 15.33
CA GLY A 44 -9.42 -2.24 14.83
C GLY A 44 -9.21 -1.88 13.36
N LEU A 45 -10.24 -2.03 12.53
CA LEU A 45 -10.22 -1.60 11.13
C LEU A 45 -10.16 -0.08 11.00
N PHE A 46 -10.92 0.63 11.82
CA PHE A 46 -10.85 2.08 11.88
C PHE A 46 -9.43 2.55 12.26
N ILE A 47 -8.79 1.91 13.24
CA ILE A 47 -7.38 2.18 13.58
C ILE A 47 -6.48 1.94 12.36
N THR A 48 -6.62 0.80 11.70
CA THR A 48 -5.81 0.43 10.52
C THR A 48 -5.96 1.45 9.38
N ILE A 49 -7.19 1.89 9.11
CA ILE A 49 -7.47 2.93 8.10
C ILE A 49 -6.77 4.24 8.44
N ASN A 50 -6.82 4.68 9.70
CA ASN A 50 -6.18 5.94 10.11
C ASN A 50 -4.64 5.85 10.04
N VAL A 51 -4.06 4.73 10.44
CA VAL A 51 -2.61 4.48 10.30
C VAL A 51 -2.21 4.45 8.81
N ALA A 52 -2.98 3.77 7.97
CA ALA A 52 -2.77 3.76 6.52
C ALA A 52 -2.91 5.16 5.88
N ALA A 53 -3.91 5.93 6.30
CA ALA A 53 -4.12 7.30 5.82
C ALA A 53 -2.93 8.21 6.18
N LEU A 54 -2.38 8.09 7.40
CA LEU A 54 -1.21 8.85 7.82
C LEU A 54 0.02 8.51 6.95
N PHE A 55 0.24 7.23 6.66
CA PHE A 55 1.31 6.79 5.77
C PHE A 55 1.10 7.35 4.36
N MET A 56 -0.07 7.12 3.75
CA MET A 56 -0.39 7.60 2.42
C MET A 56 -0.25 9.13 2.32
N LEU A 57 -0.65 9.87 3.36
CA LEU A 57 -0.52 11.32 3.40
C LEU A 57 0.96 11.72 3.41
N THR A 58 1.75 11.10 4.29
CA THR A 58 3.20 11.36 4.39
C THR A 58 3.90 11.12 3.05
N PHE A 59 3.67 9.97 2.42
CA PHE A 59 4.28 9.64 1.13
C PHE A 59 3.76 10.51 -0.01
N SER A 60 2.50 10.94 0.03
CA SER A 60 1.95 11.89 -0.94
C SER A 60 2.61 13.27 -0.81
N LEU A 61 2.84 13.75 0.41
CA LEU A 61 3.53 15.02 0.67
C LEU A 61 5.00 14.96 0.24
N ILE A 62 5.69 13.86 0.54
CA ILE A 62 7.06 13.63 0.08
C ILE A 62 7.11 13.60 -1.46
N GLY A 63 6.20 12.87 -2.10
CA GLY A 63 6.10 12.81 -3.56
C GLY A 63 5.82 14.17 -4.20
N ALA A 64 4.96 14.98 -3.57
CA ALA A 64 4.70 16.36 -4.01
C ALA A 64 5.94 17.24 -3.88
N ALA A 65 6.67 17.17 -2.75
CA ALA A 65 7.93 17.89 -2.55
C ALA A 65 9.00 17.50 -3.59
N PHE A 66 8.96 16.26 -4.07
CA PHE A 66 9.82 15.75 -5.13
C PHE A 66 9.29 16.00 -6.57
N GLY A 67 8.37 16.93 -6.75
CA GLY A 67 7.88 17.33 -8.06
C GLY A 67 6.89 16.32 -8.67
N GLY A 68 6.05 15.71 -7.85
CA GLY A 68 5.00 14.78 -8.29
C GLY A 68 5.51 13.35 -8.52
N ALA A 69 6.51 12.94 -7.75
CA ALA A 69 6.99 11.56 -7.74
C ALA A 69 5.88 10.60 -7.26
N SER A 70 5.91 9.37 -7.77
CA SER A 70 4.92 8.34 -7.45
C SER A 70 5.62 7.06 -7.07
N PHE A 71 5.20 6.47 -5.94
CA PHE A 71 5.69 5.17 -5.48
C PHE A 71 4.89 3.98 -6.02
N ASN A 72 3.79 4.25 -6.74
CA ASN A 72 2.85 3.24 -7.19
C ASN A 72 2.70 3.29 -8.73
N PRO A 73 3.15 2.24 -9.46
CA PRO A 73 3.00 2.16 -10.91
C PRO A 73 1.54 2.21 -11.37
N ALA A 74 0.62 1.55 -10.66
CA ALA A 74 -0.80 1.55 -11.00
C ALA A 74 -1.38 2.97 -10.91
N THR A 75 -1.05 3.72 -9.86
CA THR A 75 -1.45 5.13 -9.74
C THR A 75 -0.91 5.97 -10.89
N THR A 76 0.34 5.72 -11.31
CA THR A 76 0.94 6.44 -12.43
C THR A 76 0.20 6.17 -13.75
N ILE A 77 -0.14 4.91 -14.04
CA ILE A 77 -0.93 4.54 -15.23
C ILE A 77 -2.33 5.14 -15.14
N THR A 78 -3.04 4.97 -14.01
CA THR A 78 -4.40 5.48 -13.82
C THR A 78 -4.49 6.99 -14.00
N LEU A 79 -3.54 7.76 -13.47
CA LEU A 79 -3.53 9.22 -13.63
C LEU A 79 -3.23 9.65 -15.07
N TYR A 80 -2.38 8.90 -15.77
CA TYR A 80 -2.09 9.17 -17.18
C TYR A 80 -3.27 8.84 -18.09
N THR A 81 -3.88 7.66 -17.93
CA THR A 81 -5.06 7.27 -18.72
C THR A 81 -6.25 8.18 -18.45
N ALA A 82 -6.31 8.77 -17.26
CA ALA A 82 -7.28 9.79 -16.88
C ALA A 82 -7.03 11.19 -17.47
N GLY A 83 -5.88 11.43 -18.11
CA GLY A 83 -5.46 12.77 -18.54
C GLY A 83 -5.11 13.73 -17.38
N LEU A 84 -4.94 13.21 -16.16
CA LEU A 84 -4.63 13.99 -14.95
C LEU A 84 -3.13 14.20 -14.73
N LYS A 85 -2.28 13.62 -15.58
CA LYS A 85 -0.82 13.76 -15.53
C LYS A 85 -0.28 14.19 -16.91
N PRO A 86 -0.49 15.45 -17.32
CA PRO A 86 -0.15 15.93 -18.67
C PRO A 86 1.35 15.85 -18.99
N ASP A 87 2.22 15.88 -17.97
CA ASP A 87 3.67 15.78 -18.14
C ASP A 87 4.19 14.34 -18.25
N ALA A 88 3.31 13.33 -18.15
CA ALA A 88 3.68 11.92 -18.28
C ALA A 88 3.49 11.42 -19.72
N SER A 89 4.43 10.62 -20.20
CA SER A 89 4.37 9.90 -21.47
C SER A 89 4.61 8.40 -21.27
N LEU A 90 4.13 7.57 -22.21
CA LEU A 90 4.41 6.11 -22.20
C LEU A 90 5.91 5.83 -22.12
N MET A 91 6.74 6.60 -22.84
CA MET A 91 8.20 6.49 -22.80
C MET A 91 8.75 6.78 -21.39
N SER A 92 8.25 7.83 -20.73
CA SER A 92 8.66 8.14 -19.36
C SER A 92 8.26 7.04 -18.37
N MET A 93 7.12 6.36 -18.59
CA MET A 93 6.67 5.24 -17.76
C MET A 93 7.52 3.99 -17.93
N ALA A 94 7.92 3.69 -19.18
CA ALA A 94 8.79 2.56 -19.50
C ALA A 94 10.13 2.65 -18.75
N LEU A 95 10.61 3.87 -18.45
CA LEU A 95 11.79 4.07 -17.60
C LEU A 95 11.47 3.99 -16.11
N ARG A 96 10.32 4.52 -15.67
CA ARG A 96 9.96 4.63 -14.25
C ARG A 96 9.59 3.29 -13.64
N PHE A 97 8.85 2.42 -14.33
CA PHE A 97 8.38 1.16 -13.74
C PHE A 97 9.49 0.17 -13.39
N PRO A 98 10.52 -0.05 -14.23
CA PRO A 98 11.65 -0.89 -13.84
C PRO A 98 12.40 -0.33 -12.63
N VAL A 99 12.56 0.99 -12.54
CA VAL A 99 13.24 1.63 -11.41
C VAL A 99 12.40 1.56 -10.12
N GLN A 100 11.06 1.69 -10.22
CA GLN A 100 10.15 1.44 -9.10
C GLN A 100 10.17 -0.03 -8.66
N ALA A 101 10.18 -0.97 -9.61
CA ALA A 101 10.29 -2.40 -9.29
C ALA A 101 11.60 -2.71 -8.56
N ALA A 102 12.74 -2.19 -9.04
CA ALA A 102 14.03 -2.31 -8.36
C ALA A 102 13.98 -1.67 -6.96
N GLY A 103 13.41 -0.46 -6.83
CA GLY A 103 13.20 0.20 -5.54
C GLY A 103 12.37 -0.66 -4.58
N GLY A 104 11.31 -1.29 -5.06
CA GLY A 104 10.48 -2.19 -4.26
C GLY A 104 11.26 -3.41 -3.77
N VAL A 105 12.07 -4.03 -4.61
CA VAL A 105 12.95 -5.15 -4.21
C VAL A 105 13.93 -4.71 -3.12
N VAL A 106 14.60 -3.56 -3.30
CA VAL A 106 15.55 -3.02 -2.31
C VAL A 106 14.83 -2.73 -0.98
N GLY A 107 13.65 -2.12 -1.02
CA GLY A 107 12.86 -1.84 0.18
C GLY A 107 12.46 -3.12 0.93
N ALA A 108 12.05 -4.15 0.20
CA ALA A 108 11.70 -5.46 0.75
C ALA A 108 12.91 -6.15 1.40
N MET A 109 14.07 -6.14 0.75
CA MET A 109 15.31 -6.70 1.30
C MET A 109 15.75 -5.94 2.57
N ALA A 110 15.71 -4.61 2.53
CA ALA A 110 16.11 -3.79 3.66
C ALA A 110 15.25 -4.06 4.90
N ILE A 111 13.93 -4.17 4.75
CA ILE A 111 13.06 -4.44 5.91
C ILE A 111 13.24 -5.86 6.46
N THR A 112 13.54 -6.85 5.63
CA THR A 112 13.80 -8.22 6.11
C THR A 112 15.03 -8.34 7.00
N GLU A 113 16.04 -7.51 6.75
CA GLU A 113 17.26 -7.44 7.55
C GLU A 113 17.01 -6.77 8.90
N VAL A 114 16.32 -5.62 8.90
CA VAL A 114 16.23 -4.77 10.11
C VAL A 114 15.01 -5.03 10.99
N MET A 115 14.00 -5.77 10.52
CA MET A 115 12.77 -6.01 11.29
C MET A 115 13.06 -6.72 12.62
N PRO A 116 12.61 -6.19 13.78
CA PRO A 116 12.81 -6.83 15.08
C PRO A 116 12.25 -8.26 15.12
N LYS A 117 12.93 -9.17 15.84
CA LYS A 117 12.52 -10.59 15.95
C LYS A 117 11.06 -10.75 16.39
N GLN A 118 10.60 -9.90 17.31
CA GLN A 118 9.23 -9.87 17.81
C GLN A 118 8.17 -9.52 16.75
N HIS A 119 8.55 -8.88 15.65
CA HIS A 119 7.61 -8.44 14.60
C HIS A 119 7.86 -9.12 13.26
N ARG A 120 8.91 -9.95 13.13
CA ARG A 120 9.21 -10.72 11.91
C ARG A 120 8.06 -11.60 11.41
N TYR A 121 7.08 -11.92 12.25
CA TYR A 121 5.89 -12.65 11.82
C TYR A 121 5.12 -11.92 10.71
N VAL A 122 5.11 -10.58 10.70
CA VAL A 122 4.47 -9.77 9.63
C VAL A 122 5.17 -9.92 8.28
N LEU A 123 6.43 -10.37 8.26
CA LEU A 123 7.20 -10.64 7.05
C LEU A 123 7.16 -12.10 6.62
N ARG A 124 6.98 -13.03 7.58
CA ARG A 124 6.95 -14.49 7.33
C ARG A 124 5.68 -14.95 6.62
N GLY A 125 4.62 -14.16 6.69
CA GLY A 125 3.32 -14.44 6.09
C GLY A 125 3.19 -14.05 4.62
N GLY A 126 4.29 -14.08 3.84
CA GLY A 126 4.32 -13.64 2.44
C GLY A 126 3.16 -14.18 1.59
N PRO A 127 2.91 -13.56 0.42
CA PRO A 127 1.81 -13.93 -0.48
C PRO A 127 1.77 -15.46 -0.66
N SER A 128 0.83 -16.11 0.01
CA SER A 128 0.63 -17.55 -0.12
C SER A 128 -0.69 -17.68 -0.84
N LEU A 129 -0.56 -17.96 -2.13
CA LEU A 129 -1.64 -18.20 -3.05
C LEU A 129 -2.27 -19.52 -2.62
N LYS A 130 -3.51 -19.44 -2.14
CA LYS A 130 -4.32 -20.62 -1.82
C LYS A 130 -4.94 -21.26 -3.07
N VAL A 131 -4.75 -20.60 -4.22
CA VAL A 131 -5.25 -20.97 -5.54
C VAL A 131 -4.07 -21.12 -6.49
N ASP A 132 -4.31 -21.69 -7.67
CA ASP A 132 -3.29 -21.75 -8.72
C ASP A 132 -2.91 -20.34 -9.22
N LEU A 133 -1.76 -20.25 -9.88
CA LEU A 133 -1.20 -18.99 -10.36
C LEU A 133 -2.15 -18.22 -11.28
N HIS A 134 -2.87 -18.90 -12.17
CA HIS A 134 -3.73 -18.25 -13.14
C HIS A 134 -4.98 -17.66 -12.46
N THR A 135 -5.63 -18.43 -11.60
CA THR A 135 -6.75 -17.93 -10.78
C THR A 135 -6.31 -16.78 -9.87
N GLY A 136 -5.13 -16.88 -9.26
CA GLY A 136 -4.54 -15.82 -8.46
C GLY A 136 -4.24 -14.54 -9.25
N ALA A 137 -3.73 -14.67 -10.47
CA ALA A 137 -3.46 -13.53 -11.36
C ALA A 137 -4.76 -12.82 -11.77
N ILE A 138 -5.81 -13.57 -12.13
CA ILE A 138 -7.13 -13.01 -12.44
C ILE A 138 -7.69 -12.27 -11.22
N ALA A 139 -7.63 -12.93 -10.06
CA ALA A 139 -8.12 -12.38 -8.80
C ALA A 139 -7.44 -11.05 -8.44
N GLU A 140 -6.11 -11.00 -8.46
CA GLU A 140 -5.33 -9.78 -8.19
C GLU A 140 -5.62 -8.69 -9.24
N GLY A 141 -5.78 -9.07 -10.51
CA GLY A 141 -6.16 -8.16 -11.59
C GLY A 141 -7.52 -7.51 -11.37
N VAL A 142 -8.53 -8.30 -10.98
CA VAL A 142 -9.88 -7.80 -10.65
C VAL A 142 -9.84 -6.89 -9.42
N LEU A 143 -9.12 -7.28 -8.36
CA LEU A 143 -8.96 -6.46 -7.17
C LEU A 143 -8.29 -5.12 -7.51
N THR A 144 -7.19 -5.16 -8.25
CA THR A 144 -6.45 -3.97 -8.69
C THR A 144 -7.31 -3.07 -9.55
N PHE A 145 -8.14 -3.64 -10.44
CA PHE A 145 -9.10 -2.86 -11.23
C PHE A 145 -10.08 -2.08 -10.35
N PHE A 146 -10.70 -2.72 -9.35
CA PHE A 146 -11.62 -2.04 -8.43
C PHE A 146 -10.92 -1.00 -7.56
N ILE A 147 -9.69 -1.28 -7.11
CA ILE A 147 -8.87 -0.28 -6.40
C ILE A 147 -8.64 0.93 -7.32
N CYS A 148 -8.15 0.73 -8.53
CA CYS A 148 -7.92 1.81 -9.49
C CYS A 148 -9.19 2.60 -9.79
N LEU A 149 -10.33 1.93 -9.98
CA LEU A 149 -11.63 2.56 -10.20
C LEU A 149 -12.03 3.43 -9.00
N ALA A 150 -11.89 2.92 -7.78
CA ALA A 150 -12.20 3.65 -6.55
C ALA A 150 -11.25 4.85 -6.36
N LEU A 151 -9.94 4.67 -6.54
CA LEU A 151 -8.97 5.76 -6.48
C LEU A 151 -9.31 6.85 -7.50
N HIS A 152 -9.61 6.47 -8.74
CA HIS A 152 -9.99 7.40 -9.80
C HIS A 152 -11.27 8.18 -9.44
N PHE A 153 -12.29 7.50 -8.91
CA PHE A 153 -13.52 8.15 -8.43
C PHE A 153 -13.23 9.18 -7.33
N VAL A 154 -12.42 8.82 -6.33
CA VAL A 154 -12.03 9.72 -5.23
C VAL A 154 -11.18 10.89 -5.73
N LEU A 155 -10.30 10.67 -6.70
CA LEU A 155 -9.44 11.73 -7.23
C LEU A 155 -10.24 12.77 -8.03
N LEU A 156 -11.21 12.33 -8.83
CA LEU A 156 -12.05 13.19 -9.68
C LEU A 156 -13.22 13.84 -8.95
N LYS A 157 -13.97 13.05 -8.16
CA LYS A 157 -15.22 13.49 -7.51
C LYS A 157 -15.08 13.65 -6.00
N GLY A 158 -13.92 13.33 -5.43
CA GLY A 158 -13.70 13.47 -3.99
C GLY A 158 -13.50 14.91 -3.54
N PRO A 159 -13.36 15.11 -2.22
CA PRO A 159 -13.27 16.43 -1.61
C PRO A 159 -12.01 17.18 -2.06
N ARG A 160 -12.06 18.53 -2.03
CA ARG A 160 -10.88 19.37 -2.31
C ARG A 160 -9.81 19.30 -1.22
N ASN A 161 -10.20 18.98 0.01
CA ASN A 161 -9.28 18.84 1.14
C ASN A 161 -8.39 17.59 0.96
N ILE A 162 -7.06 17.80 0.94
CA ILE A 162 -6.08 16.73 0.73
C ILE A 162 -6.13 15.64 1.82
N VAL A 163 -6.35 16.01 3.09
CA VAL A 163 -6.41 15.06 4.21
C VAL A 163 -7.61 14.15 4.06
N LEU A 164 -8.80 14.72 3.82
CA LEU A 164 -10.02 13.94 3.59
C LEU A 164 -9.92 13.09 2.32
N LYS A 165 -9.31 13.62 1.26
CA LYS A 165 -9.10 12.87 0.02
C LYS A 165 -8.23 11.65 0.26
N VAL A 166 -7.07 11.81 0.91
CA VAL A 166 -6.17 10.70 1.24
C VAL A 166 -6.82 9.71 2.18
N TRP A 167 -7.59 10.19 3.16
CA TRP A 167 -8.33 9.31 4.06
C TRP A 167 -9.34 8.44 3.31
N LEU A 168 -10.08 9.00 2.35
CA LEU A 168 -10.98 8.21 1.48
C LEU A 168 -10.23 7.21 0.60
N LEU A 169 -9.03 7.56 0.10
CA LEU A 169 -8.18 6.60 -0.63
C LEU A 169 -7.77 5.43 0.28
N ALA A 170 -7.44 5.71 1.55
CA ALA A 170 -7.10 4.69 2.52
C ALA A 170 -8.29 3.79 2.86
N VAL A 171 -9.48 4.37 3.08
CA VAL A 171 -10.73 3.62 3.29
C VAL A 171 -11.01 2.68 2.12
N ALA A 172 -10.95 3.19 0.88
CA ALA A 172 -11.20 2.39 -0.32
C ALA A 172 -10.17 1.26 -0.47
N THR A 173 -8.90 1.56 -0.26
CA THR A 173 -7.81 0.59 -0.40
C THR A 173 -7.90 -0.50 0.66
N VAL A 174 -7.96 -0.13 1.95
CA VAL A 174 -8.06 -1.11 3.04
C VAL A 174 -9.36 -1.90 2.94
N GLY A 175 -10.49 -1.25 2.66
CA GLY A 175 -11.79 -1.90 2.51
C GLY A 175 -11.83 -2.94 1.40
N LEU A 176 -11.30 -2.62 0.20
CA LEU A 176 -11.23 -3.56 -0.92
C LEU A 176 -10.26 -4.71 -0.66
N ILE A 177 -9.11 -4.42 -0.05
CA ILE A 177 -8.13 -5.45 0.35
C ILE A 177 -8.74 -6.44 1.35
N MET A 178 -9.55 -5.94 2.28
CA MET A 178 -10.26 -6.77 3.24
C MET A 178 -11.37 -7.60 2.60
N ALA A 179 -12.16 -7.00 1.70
CA ALA A 179 -13.23 -7.68 0.98
C ALA A 179 -12.68 -8.77 0.03
N GLY A 180 -11.47 -8.58 -0.50
CA GLY A 180 -10.80 -9.57 -1.36
C GLY A 180 -10.44 -10.88 -0.65
N GLY A 181 -10.30 -10.91 0.68
CA GLY A 181 -10.02 -12.15 1.42
C GLY A 181 -8.72 -12.87 1.02
N ALA A 182 -8.57 -14.13 1.45
CA ALA A 182 -7.31 -14.88 1.37
C ALA A 182 -6.91 -15.40 -0.02
N ALA A 183 -7.84 -15.43 -0.99
CA ALA A 183 -7.57 -15.85 -2.37
C ALA A 183 -7.24 -14.67 -3.30
N LEU A 184 -7.74 -13.47 -2.99
CA LEU A 184 -7.69 -12.29 -3.87
C LEU A 184 -6.65 -11.25 -3.43
N ALA A 185 -6.23 -11.26 -2.16
CA ALA A 185 -5.37 -10.22 -1.60
C ALA A 185 -3.99 -10.76 -1.23
N ALA A 186 -3.33 -11.41 -2.19
CA ALA A 186 -2.05 -12.06 -1.96
C ALA A 186 -0.93 -11.03 -1.74
N LEU A 187 -0.92 -9.91 -2.48
CA LEU A 187 0.21 -8.98 -2.43
C LEU A 187 0.12 -7.88 -1.36
N ILE A 188 -1.08 -7.51 -0.87
CA ILE A 188 -1.26 -6.33 0.00
C ILE A 188 -1.98 -6.64 1.34
N SER A 189 -2.93 -7.58 1.40
CA SER A 189 -3.68 -7.89 2.65
C SER A 189 -2.80 -8.52 3.72
N LYS A 190 -1.88 -9.41 3.35
CA LYS A 190 -1.04 -10.13 4.32
C LYS A 190 0.01 -9.24 4.99
N PHE A 191 0.37 -8.11 4.37
CA PHE A 191 1.25 -7.11 4.97
C PHE A 191 0.55 -6.19 5.97
N LEU A 192 -0.78 -6.09 5.92
CA LEU A 192 -1.55 -5.14 6.75
C LEU A 192 -2.19 -5.77 7.99
N LEU A 193 -2.47 -7.08 8.02
CA LEU A 193 -3.38 -7.66 9.02
C LEU A 193 -2.94 -8.98 9.69
N GLN A 194 -1.64 -9.27 9.78
CA GLN A 194 -1.23 -10.31 10.73
C GLN A 194 -1.02 -9.66 12.10
N ALA A 195 -1.92 -9.94 13.05
CA ALA A 195 -1.64 -9.98 14.47
C ALA A 195 -1.60 -11.47 14.87
N PRO A 196 -0.68 -11.91 15.76
CA PRO A 196 -0.74 -13.27 16.27
C PRO A 196 -2.07 -13.46 17.03
N PRO A 197 -2.65 -14.68 17.04
CA PRO A 197 -3.67 -14.99 18.02
C PRO A 197 -3.06 -14.73 19.39
N ILE A 198 -3.70 -13.87 20.18
CA ILE A 198 -3.40 -13.73 21.60
C ILE A 198 -3.66 -15.12 22.18
N LYS A 199 -2.59 -15.85 22.48
CA LYS A 199 -2.72 -17.05 23.31
C LYS A 199 -3.19 -16.54 24.65
N ASP A 200 -4.43 -16.83 25.00
CA ASP A 200 -4.88 -16.77 26.38
C ASP A 200 -3.85 -17.50 27.24
N LYS A 201 -3.05 -16.73 27.98
CA LYS A 201 -2.34 -17.28 29.12
C LYS A 201 -3.42 -17.54 30.16
N LYS A 202 -3.95 -18.75 30.15
CA LYS A 202 -4.47 -19.37 31.36
C LYS A 202 -3.31 -19.46 32.35
N ALA A 203 -3.33 -18.58 33.35
CA ALA A 203 -2.86 -18.82 34.71
C ALA A 203 -3.51 -17.75 35.60
#